data_AF-A0A074WS15-F1
#
_entry.id   AF-A0A074WS15-F1
#
_cell.length_a   1.000
_cell.length_b   1.000
_cell.length_c   1.000
_cell.angle_alpha   90.00
_cell.angle_beta   90.00
_cell.angle_gamma   90.00
#
_symmetry.space_group_name_H-M   'P 1'
#
loop_
_entity.id
_entity.type
_entity.pdbx_description
1 polymer ?
#
loop_
_entity_poly.entity_id
_entity_poly.type
_entity_poly.pdbx_seq_one_letter_code
_entity_poly.pdbx_strand_id
1 'polypeptide(L)'
;MSEERISATVQRIQHFVALTGGLDIAIILSLSVSKPFSSAKDLLNAAEIDGMDGVQSYARLQAELMTRPELIWVPILPLANLGGIVELIKTHAQSISRPKPKPSSALRPVDMLTHCTTDPPLSSLAVNLATDTFSCLRNLAQAATTHNASSSSRDYGDVVSSDDSLHSLPGSFNVLEGQVDPEIVANMVDFWVMEWAIE
;
A
#
# COMPACT_ATOMS: atom_id res chain seq x y z
N MET A 1 9.76 -10.96 13.86
CA MET A 1 10.00 -10.44 15.23
C MET A 1 8.81 -10.80 16.15
N SER A 2 9.03 -11.21 17.42
CA SER A 2 7.93 -11.48 18.38
C SER A 2 7.37 -10.19 18.96
N GLU A 3 6.11 -10.18 19.41
CA GLU A 3 5.43 -8.95 19.88
C GLU A 3 6.16 -8.26 21.05
N GLU A 4 6.63 -9.03 22.02
CA GLU A 4 7.44 -8.51 23.14
C GLU A 4 8.72 -7.82 22.66
N ARG A 5 9.36 -8.37 21.63
CA ARG A 5 10.57 -7.79 21.03
C ARG A 5 10.27 -6.54 20.23
N ILE A 6 9.12 -6.47 19.56
CA ILE A 6 8.67 -5.27 18.85
C ILE A 6 8.44 -4.15 19.87
N SER A 7 7.64 -4.40 20.91
CA SER A 7 7.33 -3.42 21.95
C SER A 7 8.61 -2.87 22.62
N ALA A 8 9.52 -3.75 23.03
CA ALA A 8 10.81 -3.34 23.60
C ALA A 8 11.70 -2.59 22.61
N THR A 9 11.63 -2.90 21.31
CA THR A 9 12.38 -2.16 20.27
C THR A 9 11.81 -0.76 20.08
N VAL A 10 10.48 -0.64 20.05
CA VAL A 10 9.83 0.66 19.91
C VAL A 10 10.11 1.56 21.12
N GLN A 11 10.06 1.02 22.35
CA GLN A 11 10.44 1.79 23.54
C GLN A 11 11.89 2.31 23.47
N ARG A 12 12.82 1.48 22.97
CA ARG A 12 14.21 1.91 22.75
C ARG A 12 14.32 3.02 21.71
N ILE A 13 13.56 2.92 20.61
CA ILE A 13 13.49 3.95 19.58
C ILE A 13 12.92 5.25 20.15
N GLN A 14 11.80 5.18 20.89
CA GLN A 14 11.18 6.34 21.55
C GLN A 14 12.14 7.03 22.51
N HIS A 15 12.87 6.24 23.32
CA HIS A 15 13.87 6.78 24.22
C HIS A 15 15.00 7.49 23.46
N PHE A 16 15.49 6.87 22.38
CA PHE A 16 16.55 7.47 21.57
C PHE A 16 16.10 8.77 20.88
N VAL A 17 14.89 8.78 20.33
CA VAL A 17 14.25 9.97 19.76
C VAL A 17 14.13 11.09 20.80
N ALA A 18 13.70 10.76 22.02
CA ALA A 18 13.57 11.73 23.10
C ALA A 18 14.91 12.37 23.49
N LEU A 19 16.02 11.63 23.36
CA LEU A 19 17.36 12.13 23.67
C LEU A 19 17.93 13.07 22.60
N THR A 20 17.62 12.83 21.32
CA THR A 20 18.18 13.62 20.21
C THR A 20 17.22 14.70 19.70
N GLY A 21 16.05 14.85 20.32
CA GLY A 21 15.00 15.76 19.85
C GLY A 21 14.41 15.35 18.50
N GLY A 22 14.66 14.11 18.09
CA GLY A 22 14.17 13.60 16.83
C GLY A 22 14.83 14.20 15.58
N LEU A 23 16.05 14.71 15.69
CA LEU A 23 16.79 15.21 14.55
C LEU A 23 17.94 14.25 14.22
N ASP A 24 18.18 14.04 12.93
CA ASP A 24 19.34 13.30 12.41
C ASP A 24 19.45 11.82 12.83
N ILE A 25 18.31 11.14 13.02
CA ILE A 25 18.28 9.69 13.33
C ILE A 25 17.93 8.90 12.07
N ALA A 26 18.61 7.78 11.86
CA ALA A 26 18.17 6.71 10.98
C ALA A 26 18.38 5.34 11.64
N ILE A 27 17.44 4.43 11.45
CA ILE A 27 17.51 3.06 11.97
C ILE A 27 17.95 2.15 10.82
N ILE A 28 19.06 1.44 10.97
CA ILE A 28 19.49 0.44 9.98
C ILE A 28 19.00 -0.93 10.45
N LEU A 29 18.19 -1.60 9.61
CA LEU A 29 17.66 -2.92 9.90
C LEU A 29 18.22 -3.96 8.94
N SER A 30 18.93 -4.95 9.46
CA SER A 30 19.43 -6.08 8.66
C SER A 30 18.26 -6.95 8.19
N LEU A 31 18.17 -7.13 6.87
CA LEU A 31 17.23 -8.07 6.25
C LEU A 31 17.80 -9.48 6.14
N SER A 32 19.14 -9.62 6.20
CA SER A 32 19.78 -10.92 6.16
C SER A 32 19.60 -11.66 7.49
N VAL A 33 19.29 -12.95 7.42
CA VAL A 33 19.29 -13.88 8.56
C VAL A 33 20.71 -14.39 8.88
N SER A 34 21.75 -13.75 8.35
CA SER A 34 23.12 -14.23 8.51
C SER A 34 23.58 -14.08 9.95
N LYS A 35 23.62 -15.19 10.68
CA LYS A 35 24.35 -15.28 11.94
C LYS A 35 25.83 -15.05 11.62
N PRO A 36 26.48 -13.99 12.13
CA PRO A 36 27.91 -13.76 11.90
C PRO A 36 28.78 -14.85 12.55
N PHE A 37 28.23 -15.60 13.50
CA PHE A 37 28.83 -16.79 14.10
C PHE A 37 27.75 -17.84 14.32
N SER A 38 27.71 -18.87 13.46
CA SER A 38 27.00 -20.11 13.78
C SER A 38 27.93 -20.98 14.63
N SER A 39 27.57 -21.18 15.90
CA SER A 39 28.20 -22.21 16.72
C SER A 39 28.02 -23.58 16.06
N ALA A 40 28.96 -24.51 16.26
CA ALA A 40 28.79 -25.90 15.81
C ALA A 40 27.47 -26.53 16.32
N LYS A 41 26.95 -26.05 17.46
CA LYS A 41 25.66 -26.42 18.02
C LYS A 41 24.46 -25.89 17.22
N ASP A 42 24.60 -24.74 16.57
CA ASP A 42 23.58 -24.13 15.72
C ASP A 42 23.47 -24.84 14.36
N LEU A 43 24.57 -25.42 13.86
CA LEU A 43 24.57 -26.23 12.63
C LEU A 43 23.86 -27.58 12.83
N LEU A 44 23.99 -28.18 14.02
CA LEU A 44 23.34 -29.45 14.35
C LEU A 44 21.83 -29.30 14.60
N ASN A 45 21.38 -28.12 15.01
CA ASN A 45 19.97 -27.80 15.25
C ASN A 45 19.30 -27.03 14.10
N ALA A 46 19.97 -26.85 12.97
CA ALA A 46 19.52 -26.03 11.84
C ALA A 46 18.29 -26.57 11.09
N ALA A 47 17.83 -27.78 11.42
CA ALA A 47 16.65 -28.38 10.81
C ALA A 47 15.31 -27.72 11.22
N GLU A 48 15.29 -26.88 12.27
CA GLU A 48 14.05 -26.30 12.81
C GLU A 48 14.16 -24.81 13.21
N ILE A 49 14.99 -24.02 12.52
CA ILE A 49 14.93 -22.55 12.71
C ILE A 49 14.01 -22.00 11.63
N ASP A 50 12.73 -21.91 11.98
CA ASP A 50 11.73 -21.04 11.36
C ASP A 50 12.33 -19.62 11.27
N GLY A 51 12.99 -19.37 10.15
CA GLY A 51 13.84 -18.22 9.93
C GLY A 51 12.95 -17.01 9.82
N MET A 52 12.84 -16.24 10.91
CA MET A 52 12.19 -14.93 10.87
C MET A 52 12.72 -14.14 9.69
N ASP A 53 11.87 -13.98 8.69
CA ASP A 53 12.15 -13.21 7.50
C ASP A 53 12.45 -11.77 7.93
N GLY A 54 13.65 -11.30 7.56
CA GLY A 54 14.07 -9.93 7.83
C GLY A 54 13.13 -8.93 7.18
N VAL A 55 12.52 -9.29 6.04
CA VAL A 55 11.51 -8.49 5.37
C VAL A 55 10.22 -8.45 6.18
N GLN A 56 9.73 -9.57 6.70
CA GLN A 56 8.57 -9.58 7.59
C GLN A 56 8.82 -8.76 8.87
N SER A 57 10.02 -8.84 9.45
CA SER A 57 10.39 -8.07 10.63
C SER A 57 10.49 -6.57 10.35
N TYR A 58 11.00 -6.20 9.17
CA TYR A 58 10.98 -4.83 8.66
C TYR A 58 9.56 -4.32 8.51
N ALA A 59 8.70 -5.06 7.81
CA ALA A 59 7.31 -4.67 7.56
C ALA A 59 6.52 -4.48 8.87
N ARG A 60 6.69 -5.40 9.83
CA ARG A 60 6.04 -5.28 11.15
C ARG A 60 6.52 -4.07 11.93
N LEU A 61 7.83 -3.82 11.98
CA LEU A 61 8.37 -2.65 12.67
C LEU A 61 7.91 -1.35 11.99
N GLN A 62 7.93 -1.31 10.67
CA GLN A 62 7.45 -0.16 9.89
C GLN A 62 5.98 0.13 10.19
N ALA A 63 5.11 -0.88 10.16
CA ALA A 63 3.70 -0.73 10.50
C ALA A 63 3.50 -0.18 11.92
N GLU A 64 4.25 -0.70 12.89
CA GLU A 64 4.18 -0.25 14.29
C GLU A 64 4.70 1.18 14.49
N LEU A 65 5.70 1.63 13.72
CA LEU A 65 6.13 3.04 13.76
C LEU A 65 5.08 3.98 13.12
N MET A 66 4.35 3.50 12.10
CA MET A 66 3.31 4.30 11.43
C MET A 66 2.07 4.52 12.28
N THR A 67 1.81 3.69 13.29
CA THR A 67 0.73 3.93 14.27
C THR A 67 1.08 5.00 15.30
N ARG A 68 2.35 5.44 15.35
CA ARG A 68 2.89 6.34 16.38
C ARG A 68 3.35 7.67 15.77
N PRO A 69 2.62 8.77 15.97
CA PRO A 69 2.93 10.05 15.32
C PRO A 69 4.29 10.60 15.73
N GLU A 70 4.80 10.26 16.91
CA GLU A 70 6.11 10.68 17.39
C GLU A 70 7.28 9.95 16.71
N LEU A 71 7.02 8.84 16.01
CA LEU A 71 8.04 8.01 15.35
C LEU A 71 7.91 7.95 13.83
N ILE A 72 6.81 8.43 13.26
CA ILE A 72 6.50 8.32 11.82
C ILE A 72 7.58 8.94 10.91
N TRP A 73 8.35 9.89 11.43
CA TRP A 73 9.38 10.60 10.68
C TRP A 73 10.77 9.93 10.79
N VAL A 74 10.95 8.90 11.62
CA VAL A 74 12.22 8.17 11.77
C VAL A 74 12.39 7.18 10.60
N PRO A 75 13.37 7.37 9.71
CA PRO A 75 13.58 6.47 8.59
C PRO A 75 14.16 5.13 9.05
N ILE A 76 13.54 4.02 8.61
CA ILE A 76 14.12 2.68 8.69
C ILE A 76 14.78 2.36 7.34
N LEU A 77 16.09 2.14 7.36
CA LEU A 77 16.90 1.81 6.21
C LEU A 77 17.12 0.28 6.16
N PRO A 78 16.51 -0.44 5.21
CA PRO A 78 16.74 -1.87 5.07
C PRO A 78 18.16 -2.13 4.57
N LEU A 79 18.84 -3.09 5.19
CA LEU A 79 20.20 -3.50 4.83
C LEU A 79 20.20 -4.96 4.39
N ALA A 80 20.36 -5.20 3.08
CA ALA A 80 20.37 -6.53 2.50
C ALA A 80 21.68 -7.31 2.73
N ASN A 81 22.79 -6.61 2.96
CA ASN A 81 24.10 -7.20 3.25
C ASN A 81 24.98 -6.18 4.02
N LEU A 82 25.89 -6.67 4.86
CA LEU A 82 26.76 -5.80 5.66
C LEU A 82 27.73 -4.96 4.82
N GLY A 83 28.15 -5.47 3.64
CA GLY A 83 29.06 -4.75 2.74
C GLY A 83 28.48 -3.44 2.21
N GLY A 84 27.15 -3.36 2.07
CA GLY A 84 26.42 -2.21 1.56
C GLY A 84 26.18 -1.10 2.60
N ILE A 85 26.61 -1.25 3.86
CA ILE A 85 26.29 -0.27 4.92
C ILE A 85 26.82 1.13 4.60
N VAL A 86 28.05 1.21 4.07
CA VAL A 86 28.69 2.48 3.73
C VAL A 86 27.93 3.18 2.60
N GLU A 87 27.51 2.43 1.59
CA GLU A 87 26.75 2.94 0.46
C GLU A 87 25.34 3.39 0.88
N LEU A 88 24.68 2.62 1.75
CA LEU A 88 23.37 2.95 2.30
C LEU A 88 23.41 4.26 3.09
N ILE A 89 24.39 4.43 3.97
CA ILE A 89 24.57 5.67 4.75
C ILE A 89 24.87 6.85 3.83
N LYS A 90 25.75 6.69 2.83
CA LYS A 90 26.06 7.75 1.86
C LYS A 90 24.82 8.15 1.07
N THR A 91 24.04 7.18 0.61
CA THR A 91 22.80 7.43 -0.13
C THR A 91 21.79 8.19 0.71
N HIS A 92 21.64 7.81 1.98
CA HIS A 92 20.77 8.51 2.92
C HIS A 92 21.24 9.94 3.23
N ALA A 93 22.53 10.13 3.52
CA ALA A 93 23.09 11.47 3.75
C ALA A 93 22.92 12.37 2.51
N GLN A 94 23.06 11.80 1.31
CA GLN A 94 22.79 12.50 0.06
C GLN A 94 21.30 12.82 -0.13
N SER A 95 20.38 11.94 0.28
CA SER A 95 18.94 12.22 0.14
C SER A 95 18.47 13.34 1.06
N ILE A 96 19.10 13.51 2.23
CA ILE A 96 18.82 14.62 3.16
C ILE A 96 19.36 15.95 2.62
N SER A 97 20.55 15.93 2.01
CA SER A 97 21.22 17.16 1.55
C SER A 97 20.76 17.65 0.17
N ARG A 98 20.09 16.81 -0.62
CA ARG A 98 19.55 17.22 -1.92
C ARG A 98 18.31 18.09 -1.72
N PRO A 99 18.19 19.22 -2.43
CA PRO A 99 16.92 19.92 -2.50
C PRO A 99 15.88 18.93 -3.04
N LYS A 100 14.78 18.75 -2.30
CA LYS A 100 13.68 17.86 -2.71
C LYS A 100 13.39 18.17 -4.18
N PRO A 101 13.49 17.18 -5.10
CA PRO A 101 13.10 17.42 -6.47
C PRO A 101 11.70 18.02 -6.40
N LYS A 102 11.50 19.18 -7.04
CA LYS A 102 10.15 19.73 -7.21
C LYS A 102 9.32 18.56 -7.70
N PRO A 103 8.21 18.20 -7.05
CA PRO A 103 7.40 17.07 -7.47
C PRO A 103 7.18 17.26 -8.97
N SER A 104 7.81 16.39 -9.76
CA SER A 104 7.72 16.42 -11.21
C SER A 104 6.26 16.08 -11.47
N SER A 105 5.42 17.11 -11.59
CA SER A 105 3.96 17.01 -11.68
C SER A 105 3.43 15.79 -10.93
N ALA A 106 3.41 15.85 -9.58
CA ALA A 106 2.82 14.77 -8.79
C ALA A 106 1.53 14.34 -9.48
N LEU A 107 1.49 13.10 -10.00
CA LEU A 107 0.34 12.54 -10.70
C LEU A 107 -0.86 12.82 -9.82
N ARG A 108 -1.75 13.70 -10.28
CA ARG A 108 -2.92 14.02 -9.49
C ARG A 108 -3.74 12.73 -9.41
N PRO A 109 -4.48 12.49 -8.32
CA PRO A 109 -5.35 11.33 -8.26
C PRO A 109 -6.30 11.21 -9.47
N VAL A 110 -6.70 12.34 -10.06
CA VAL A 110 -7.47 12.40 -11.31
C VAL A 110 -6.70 11.92 -12.56
N ASP A 111 -5.38 12.13 -12.59
CA ASP A 111 -4.49 11.64 -13.65
C ASP A 111 -4.27 10.12 -13.53
N MET A 112 -4.59 9.50 -12.40
CA MET A 112 -4.61 8.03 -12.28
C MET A 112 -5.91 7.44 -12.83
N LEU A 113 -7.03 8.16 -12.68
CA LEU A 113 -8.34 7.70 -13.14
C LEU A 113 -8.40 7.51 -14.66
N THR A 114 -7.64 8.29 -15.43
CA THR A 114 -7.48 8.13 -16.89
C THR A 114 -7.04 6.72 -17.29
N HIS A 115 -6.36 6.01 -16.39
CA HIS A 115 -5.79 4.68 -16.61
C HIS A 115 -6.60 3.56 -15.94
N CYS A 116 -7.74 3.86 -15.31
CA CYS A 116 -8.64 2.86 -14.71
C CYS A 116 -9.61 2.28 -15.74
N THR A 117 -9.07 1.76 -16.85
CA THR A 117 -9.79 1.20 -18.00
C THR A 117 -8.86 0.21 -18.71
N THR A 118 -9.39 -0.80 -19.40
CA THR A 118 -8.60 -1.87 -20.04
C THR A 118 -7.80 -1.39 -21.25
N ASP A 119 -8.39 -0.63 -22.17
CA ASP A 119 -7.74 0.15 -23.25
C ASP A 119 -8.84 0.87 -24.06
N PRO A 120 -8.66 2.10 -24.61
CA PRO A 120 -7.64 3.15 -24.40
C PRO A 120 -7.91 4.02 -23.16
N PRO A 121 -6.98 4.94 -22.78
CA PRO A 121 -7.17 5.85 -21.65
C PRO A 121 -8.48 6.65 -21.73
N LEU A 122 -9.11 6.87 -20.58
CA LEU A 122 -10.36 7.61 -20.50
C LEU A 122 -10.17 9.04 -21.04
N SER A 123 -11.17 9.51 -21.80
CA SER A 123 -11.23 10.90 -22.21
C SER A 123 -11.39 11.82 -20.99
N SER A 124 -10.96 13.08 -21.11
CA SER A 124 -11.14 14.08 -20.06
C SER A 124 -12.61 14.21 -19.62
N LEU A 125 -13.56 14.06 -20.55
CA LEU A 125 -14.99 14.05 -20.25
C LEU A 125 -15.37 12.87 -19.33
N ALA A 126 -14.98 11.65 -19.69
CA ALA A 126 -15.28 10.45 -18.91
C ALA A 126 -14.65 10.53 -17.50
N VAL A 127 -13.44 11.07 -17.40
CA VAL A 127 -12.76 11.30 -16.10
C VAL A 127 -13.53 12.29 -15.25
N ASN A 128 -13.95 13.44 -15.80
CA ASN A 128 -14.70 14.45 -15.06
C ASN A 128 -16.05 13.88 -14.56
N LEU A 129 -16.77 13.17 -15.43
CA LEU A 129 -18.04 12.54 -15.06
C LEU A 129 -17.87 11.47 -13.99
N ALA A 130 -16.81 10.67 -14.06
CA ALA A 130 -16.49 9.70 -13.04
C ALA A 130 -16.13 10.37 -11.70
N THR A 131 -15.40 11.49 -11.71
CA THR A 131 -15.11 12.24 -10.47
C THR A 131 -16.33 12.96 -9.89
N ASP A 132 -17.28 13.38 -10.74
CA ASP A 132 -18.54 13.98 -10.28
C ASP A 132 -19.48 12.92 -9.69
N THR A 133 -19.41 11.68 -10.20
CA THR A 133 -20.25 10.56 -9.76
C THR A 133 -19.68 9.83 -8.54
N PHE A 134 -18.35 9.76 -8.42
CA PHE A 134 -17.66 9.02 -7.37
C PHE A 134 -16.71 9.92 -6.57
N SER A 135 -16.94 10.01 -5.27
CA SER A 135 -16.11 10.82 -4.36
C SER A 135 -14.69 10.28 -4.16
N CYS A 136 -14.42 9.01 -4.49
CA CYS A 136 -13.10 8.40 -4.43
C CYS A 136 -13.01 7.12 -5.28
N LEU A 137 -11.78 6.70 -5.61
CA LEU A 137 -11.51 5.48 -6.39
C LEU A 137 -12.08 4.21 -5.73
N ARG A 138 -12.11 4.14 -4.39
CA ARG A 138 -12.69 3.01 -3.67
C ARG A 138 -14.17 2.83 -3.99
N ASN A 139 -14.93 3.93 -4.04
CA ASN A 139 -16.36 3.88 -4.33
C ASN A 139 -16.61 3.45 -5.79
N LEU A 140 -15.76 3.92 -6.72
CA LEU A 140 -15.81 3.50 -8.12
C LEU A 140 -15.54 2.00 -8.27
N ALA A 141 -14.50 1.48 -7.62
CA ALA A 141 -14.15 0.06 -7.64
C ALA A 141 -15.28 -0.81 -7.06
N GLN A 142 -15.82 -0.43 -5.90
CA GLN A 142 -16.94 -1.14 -5.29
C GLN A 142 -18.19 -1.13 -6.17
N ALA A 143 -18.50 0.03 -6.78
CA ALA A 143 -19.61 0.15 -7.72
C ALA A 143 -19.42 -0.78 -8.93
N ALA A 144 -18.21 -0.88 -9.48
CA ALA A 144 -17.92 -1.73 -10.63
C ALA A 144 -18.15 -3.21 -10.30
N THR A 145 -17.71 -3.67 -9.12
CA THR A 145 -17.95 -5.05 -8.66
C THR A 145 -19.45 -5.31 -8.49
N THR A 146 -20.20 -4.38 -7.89
CA THR A 146 -21.66 -4.54 -7.72
C THR A 146 -22.42 -4.51 -9.05
N HIS A 147 -21.98 -3.69 -10.00
CA HIS A 147 -22.55 -3.59 -11.34
C HIS A 147 -22.44 -4.93 -12.06
N ASN A 148 -21.25 -5.55 -12.04
CA ASN A 148 -21.02 -6.86 -12.65
C ASN A 148 -21.81 -8.01 -11.96
N ALA A 149 -21.97 -7.96 -10.65
CA ALA A 149 -22.82 -8.91 -9.93
C ALA A 149 -24.30 -8.77 -10.33
N SER A 150 -24.76 -7.54 -10.56
CA SER A 150 -26.15 -7.28 -10.96
C SER A 150 -26.45 -7.64 -12.42
N SER A 151 -25.47 -7.53 -13.32
CA SER A 151 -25.60 -7.94 -14.72
C SER A 151 -25.63 -9.47 -14.86
N SER A 152 -24.88 -10.20 -14.01
CA SER A 152 -24.86 -11.67 -13.98
C SER A 152 -26.05 -12.30 -13.24
N SER A 153 -26.67 -11.61 -12.27
CA SER A 153 -27.82 -12.12 -11.50
C SER A 153 -29.19 -11.94 -12.16
N ARG A 154 -29.27 -11.42 -13.39
CA ARG A 154 -30.56 -11.19 -14.10
C ARG A 154 -31.31 -12.47 -14.52
N ASP A 155 -30.81 -13.67 -14.17
CA ASP A 155 -31.46 -14.94 -14.51
C ASP A 155 -32.04 -15.72 -13.30
N TYR A 156 -31.83 -15.31 -12.05
CA TYR A 156 -32.49 -15.93 -10.90
C TYR A 156 -32.82 -14.88 -9.84
N GLY A 157 -34.13 -14.68 -9.60
CA GLY A 157 -34.60 -13.84 -8.51
C GLY A 157 -34.30 -14.48 -7.17
N ASP A 158 -33.54 -13.79 -6.32
CA ASP A 158 -33.48 -14.12 -4.91
C ASP A 158 -33.12 -12.90 -4.05
N VAL A 159 -33.47 -13.04 -2.78
CA VAL A 159 -33.97 -12.05 -1.84
C VAL A 159 -32.87 -11.22 -1.18
N VAL A 160 -33.24 -9.96 -0.93
CA VAL A 160 -32.51 -8.92 -0.20
C VAL A 160 -31.99 -9.42 1.16
N SER A 161 -30.68 -9.38 1.35
CA SER A 161 -30.06 -9.34 2.68
C SER A 161 -29.70 -7.89 3.00
N SER A 162 -30.46 -7.29 3.91
CA SER A 162 -30.17 -5.98 4.49
C SER A 162 -28.99 -6.09 5.43
N ASP A 163 -27.87 -5.43 5.11
CA ASP A 163 -27.00 -4.90 6.14
C ASP A 163 -26.31 -3.60 5.66
N ASP A 164 -26.67 -2.54 6.39
CA ASP A 164 -25.95 -1.31 6.71
C ASP A 164 -24.80 -0.84 5.78
N SER A 165 -25.13 0.02 4.80
CA SER A 165 -24.21 1.03 4.24
C SER A 165 -25.00 2.10 3.49
N LEU A 166 -25.22 3.23 4.16
CA LEU A 166 -25.74 4.47 3.59
C LEU A 166 -24.81 4.98 2.47
N HIS A 167 -25.01 4.52 1.24
CA HIS A 167 -24.80 5.19 -0.05
C HIS A 167 -25.07 4.13 -1.13
N SER A 168 -26.31 4.04 -1.59
CA SER A 168 -26.73 3.08 -2.61
C SER A 168 -26.05 3.40 -3.96
N LEU A 169 -24.85 2.82 -4.14
CA LEU A 169 -24.06 2.77 -5.38
C LEU A 169 -24.64 1.93 -6.56
N PRO A 170 -25.71 1.10 -6.45
CA PRO A 170 -26.18 0.32 -7.60
C PRO A 170 -26.62 1.14 -8.82
N GLY A 171 -26.89 2.44 -8.63
CA GLY A 171 -27.30 3.35 -9.70
C GLY A 171 -26.20 4.23 -10.28
N SER A 172 -25.01 4.27 -9.68
CA SER A 172 -23.97 5.23 -10.07
C SER A 172 -23.42 4.96 -11.47
N PHE A 173 -23.25 3.68 -11.84
CA PHE A 173 -22.86 3.33 -13.21
C PHE A 173 -23.97 3.58 -14.22
N ASN A 174 -25.25 3.43 -13.86
CA ASN A 174 -26.37 3.77 -14.74
C ASN A 174 -26.38 5.27 -15.12
N VAL A 175 -25.90 6.15 -14.23
CA VAL A 175 -25.75 7.59 -14.53
C VAL A 175 -24.63 7.80 -15.56
N LEU A 176 -23.52 7.06 -15.45
CA LEU A 176 -22.42 7.11 -16.41
C LEU A 176 -22.80 6.51 -17.77
N GLU A 177 -23.51 5.39 -17.80
CA GLU A 177 -24.03 4.78 -19.04
C GLU A 177 -24.95 5.72 -19.82
N GLY A 178 -25.65 6.64 -19.13
CA GLY A 178 -26.48 7.65 -19.77
C GLY A 178 -25.70 8.80 -20.42
N GLN A 179 -24.41 8.93 -20.13
CA GLN A 179 -23.60 10.11 -20.49
C GLN A 179 -22.29 9.78 -21.21
N VAL A 180 -21.82 8.55 -21.09
CA VAL A 180 -20.57 8.04 -21.66
C VAL A 180 -20.91 6.84 -22.54
N ASP A 181 -20.08 6.57 -23.55
CA ASP A 181 -20.21 5.39 -24.39
C ASP A 181 -20.25 4.10 -23.53
N PRO A 182 -21.22 3.19 -23.75
CA PRO A 182 -21.31 1.94 -23.01
C PRO A 182 -20.03 1.08 -23.08
N GLU A 183 -19.26 1.16 -24.17
CA GLU A 183 -17.98 0.44 -24.29
C GLU A 183 -16.95 0.97 -23.28
N ILE A 184 -16.91 2.29 -23.07
CA ILE A 184 -16.02 2.90 -22.08
C ILE A 184 -16.44 2.46 -20.67
N VAL A 185 -17.73 2.43 -20.39
CA VAL A 185 -18.24 1.97 -19.08
C VAL A 185 -17.90 0.49 -18.86
N ALA A 186 -18.09 -0.36 -19.87
CA ALA A 186 -17.71 -1.77 -19.80
C ALA A 186 -16.21 -1.93 -19.52
N ASN A 187 -15.35 -1.21 -20.24
CA ASN A 187 -13.90 -1.25 -20.03
C ASN A 187 -13.48 -0.75 -18.64
N MET A 188 -14.17 0.25 -18.09
CA MET A 188 -13.96 0.69 -16.72
C MET A 188 -14.35 -0.40 -15.72
N VAL A 189 -15.51 -1.05 -15.90
CA VAL A 189 -15.96 -2.13 -15.02
C VAL A 189 -15.00 -3.32 -15.10
N ASP A 190 -14.63 -3.73 -16.30
CA ASP A 190 -13.71 -4.84 -16.56
C ASP A 190 -12.35 -4.60 -15.93
N PHE A 191 -11.82 -3.37 -15.96
CA PHE A 191 -10.55 -3.04 -15.30
C PHE A 191 -10.55 -3.38 -13.80
N TRP A 192 -11.67 -3.15 -13.10
CA TRP A 192 -11.78 -3.44 -11.66
C TRP A 192 -12.17 -4.88 -11.35
N VAL A 193 -12.85 -5.55 -12.28
CA VAL A 193 -13.33 -6.93 -12.13
C VAL A 193 -12.27 -7.95 -12.53
N MET A 194 -11.53 -7.69 -13.61
CA MET A 194 -10.47 -8.56 -14.12
C MET A 194 -9.24 -8.45 -13.23
N GLU A 195 -9.21 -9.22 -12.15
CA GLU A 195 -8.01 -9.80 -11.51
C GLU A 195 -6.86 -8.86 -11.09
N TRP A 196 -7.12 -7.56 -10.85
CA TRP A 196 -6.15 -6.67 -10.19
C TRP A 196 -6.53 -6.27 -8.74
N ALA A 197 -7.71 -6.67 -8.26
CA ALA A 197 -8.29 -6.09 -7.03
C ALA A 197 -8.35 -7.02 -5.80
N ILE A 198 -7.95 -8.30 -5.89
CA ILE A 198 -7.98 -9.22 -4.73
C ILE A 198 -6.80 -10.20 -4.79
N GLU A 199 -5.64 -9.79 -4.28
CA GLU A 199 -4.68 -10.66 -3.56
C GLU A 199 -4.17 -9.93 -2.32
#